data_AF-A0A3S4I4I0-F1
#
_entry.id   AF-A0A3S4I4I0-F1
#
_cell.length_a   1.000
_cell.length_b   1.000
_cell.length_c   1.000
_cell.angle_alpha   90.00
_cell.angle_beta   90.00
_cell.angle_gamma   90.00
#
_symmetry.space_group_name_H-M   'P 1'
#
loop_
_entity.id
_entity.type
_entity.pdbx_description
1 polymer ?
#
loop_
_entity_poly.entity_id
_entity_poly.type
_entity_poly.pdbx_seq_one_letter_code
_entity_poly.pdbx_strand_id
1 'polypeptide(L)'
;MNQQDIEQVVKAVLLKMKDSSQPAAAVHEMGVFASLDDAVAAAKVAQQGLKSVAMRQFAIHAIREAGEKHARELAELAVSETGMGRVEDKLAKNVAQARGTPAWNASRRRY
;
A
#
# COMPACT_ATOMS: atom_id res chain seq x y z
N MET A 1 53.94 -5.02 5.85
CA MET A 1 52.56 -4.49 5.92
C MET A 1 52.44 -3.83 7.27
N ASN A 2 52.18 -2.52 7.32
CA ASN A 2 52.31 -1.73 8.55
C ASN A 2 50.98 -1.72 9.33
N GLN A 3 51.02 -1.67 10.67
CA GLN A 3 49.82 -1.69 11.53
C GLN A 3 48.80 -0.59 11.15
N GLN A 4 49.33 0.57 10.74
CA GLN A 4 48.54 1.72 10.31
C GLN A 4 47.75 1.45 9.02
N ASP A 5 48.27 0.62 8.12
CA ASP A 5 47.60 0.28 6.86
C ASP A 5 46.37 -0.59 7.13
N ILE A 6 46.47 -1.50 8.10
CA ILE A 6 45.38 -2.38 8.52
C ILE A 6 44.25 -1.55 9.15
N GLU A 7 44.57 -0.57 9.99
CA GLU A 7 43.58 0.32 10.61
C GLU A 7 42.84 1.19 9.58
N GLN A 8 43.54 1.66 8.55
CA GLN A 8 42.94 2.43 7.46
C GLN A 8 41.98 1.57 6.64
N VAL A 9 42.35 0.32 6.35
CA VAL A 9 41.48 -0.63 5.66
C VAL A 9 40.24 -0.94 6.49
N VAL A 10 40.38 -1.18 7.80
CA VAL A 10 39.23 -1.45 8.68
C VAL A 10 38.30 -0.24 8.78
N LYS A 11 38.85 0.98 8.91
CA LYS A 11 38.04 2.21 8.87
C LYS A 11 37.30 2.37 7.56
N ALA A 12 37.96 2.12 6.43
CA ALA A 12 37.35 2.22 5.11
C ALA A 12 36.21 1.20 4.91
N VAL A 13 36.39 -0.03 5.40
CA VAL A 13 35.36 -1.07 5.36
C VAL A 13 34.17 -0.70 6.26
N LEU A 14 34.41 -0.23 7.48
CA LEU A 14 33.35 0.19 8.41
C LEU A 14 32.56 1.40 7.88
N LEU A 15 33.24 2.35 7.23
CA LEU A 15 32.57 3.49 6.58
C LEU A 15 31.70 3.01 5.42
N LYS A 16 32.23 2.12 4.57
CA LYS A 16 31.51 1.59 3.41
C LYS A 16 30.30 0.75 3.82
N MET A 17 30.36 0.04 4.95
CA MET A 17 29.23 -0.70 5.53
C MET A 17 28.13 0.24 6.07
N LYS A 18 28.51 1.40 6.63
CA LYS A 18 27.55 2.43 7.06
C LYS A 18 26.84 3.07 5.88
N ASP A 19 27.54 3.37 4.78
CA ASP A 19 26.92 3.95 3.58
C ASP A 19 26.01 2.95 2.85
N SER A 20 26.33 1.65 2.87
CA SER A 20 25.44 0.61 2.33
C SER A 20 24.18 0.33 3.18
N SER A 21 24.03 1.02 4.32
CA SER A 21 22.84 0.91 5.18
C SER A 21 21.80 2.00 4.94
N GLN A 22 22.02 2.93 3.99
CA GLN A 22 20.94 3.78 3.52
C GLN A 22 20.09 2.98 2.53
N PRO A 23 18.81 2.68 2.86
CA PRO A 23 17.88 2.28 1.82
C PRO A 23 17.86 3.45 0.85
N ALA A 24 18.15 3.20 -0.43
CA ALA A 24 17.82 4.16 -1.46
C ALA A 24 16.37 4.56 -1.20
N ALA A 25 16.13 5.85 -0.96
CA ALA A 25 14.78 6.38 -0.83
C ALA A 25 14.14 6.30 -2.21
N ALA A 26 13.77 5.08 -2.61
CA ALA A 26 12.81 4.85 -3.65
C ALA A 26 11.57 5.60 -3.17
N VAL A 27 11.17 6.59 -3.96
CA VAL A 27 9.92 7.30 -3.76
C VAL A 27 8.84 6.23 -3.93
N HIS A 28 8.48 5.58 -2.83
CA HIS A 28 7.40 4.61 -2.83
C HIS A 28 6.10 5.40 -3.04
N GLU A 29 5.22 4.89 -3.90
CA GLU A 29 3.88 5.47 -4.09
C GLU A 29 3.15 5.59 -2.74
N MET A 30 2.20 6.52 -2.66
CA MET A 30 1.47 6.79 -1.42
C MET A 30 0.90 5.50 -0.80
N GLY A 31 1.39 5.13 0.39
CA GLY A 31 0.96 3.95 1.12
C GLY A 31 1.76 2.66 0.85
N VAL A 32 2.81 2.72 0.02
CA VAL A 32 3.76 1.62 -0.19
C VAL A 32 4.98 1.83 0.70
N PHE A 33 5.41 0.78 1.40
CA PHE A 33 6.54 0.82 2.34
C PHE A 33 7.56 -0.26 1.99
N ALA A 34 8.84 0.01 2.30
CA ALA A 34 9.93 -0.93 2.03
C ALA A 34 9.89 -2.19 2.91
N SER A 35 9.34 -2.08 4.12
CA SER A 35 9.18 -3.19 5.06
C SER A 35 7.75 -3.32 5.57
N LEU A 36 7.39 -4.53 5.99
CA LEU A 36 6.09 -4.81 6.60
C LEU A 36 5.91 -4.07 7.93
N ASP A 37 6.96 -3.98 8.75
CA ASP A 37 6.90 -3.33 10.05
C ASP A 37 6.61 -1.83 9.92
N ASP A 38 7.20 -1.18 8.91
CA ASP A 38 6.91 0.23 8.60
C ASP A 38 5.46 0.43 8.18
N ALA A 39 4.92 -0.47 7.35
CA ALA A 39 3.53 -0.42 6.93
C ALA A 39 2.56 -0.58 8.12
N VAL A 40 2.85 -1.50 9.03
CA VAL A 40 2.04 -1.73 10.24
C VAL A 40 2.12 -0.54 11.19
N ALA A 41 3.31 0.03 11.39
CA ALA A 41 3.50 1.21 12.23
C ALA A 41 2.72 2.42 11.67
N ALA A 42 2.83 2.68 10.37
CA ALA A 42 2.10 3.75 9.71
C ALA A 42 0.58 3.54 9.77
N ALA A 43 0.10 2.31 9.53
CA ALA A 43 -1.32 1.97 9.64
C ALA A 43 -1.86 2.19 11.05
N LYS A 44 -1.08 1.84 12.09
CA LYS A 44 -1.47 2.06 13.50
C LYS A 44 -1.66 3.54 13.82
N VAL A 45 -0.83 4.43 13.25
CA VAL A 45 -0.99 5.89 13.39
C VAL A 45 -2.20 6.39 12.59
N ALA A 46 -2.33 5.97 11.33
CA ALA A 46 -3.43 6.40 10.46
C ALA A 46 -4.81 5.99 11.01
N GLN A 47 -4.92 4.79 11.58
CA GLN A 47 -6.16 4.28 12.18
C GLN A 47 -6.66 5.20 13.31
N GLN A 48 -5.76 5.81 14.08
CA GLN A 48 -6.13 6.76 15.14
C GLN A 48 -6.77 8.04 14.57
N GLY A 49 -6.56 8.36 13.29
CA GLY A 49 -7.19 9.48 12.59
C GLY A 49 -8.64 9.22 12.19
N LEU A 50 -9.08 7.96 12.09
CA LEU A 50 -10.44 7.56 11.67
C LEU A 50 -11.47 7.64 12.82
N LYS A 51 -11.45 8.75 13.58
CA LYS A 51 -12.18 8.91 14.84
C LYS A 51 -13.69 9.01 14.64
N SER A 52 -14.14 9.83 13.70
CA SER A 52 -15.58 10.11 13.52
C SER A 52 -16.23 9.21 12.46
N VAL A 53 -17.54 8.98 12.62
CA VAL A 53 -18.35 8.30 11.60
C VAL A 53 -18.28 9.05 10.27
N ALA A 54 -18.33 10.39 10.30
CA ALA A 54 -18.23 11.23 9.11
C ALA A 54 -16.90 11.03 8.37
N MET A 55 -15.77 10.99 9.09
CA MET A 55 -14.45 10.74 8.49
C MET A 55 -14.38 9.35 7.85
N ARG A 56 -14.94 8.33 8.53
CA ARG A 56 -15.00 6.97 7.97
C ARG A 56 -15.90 6.90 6.74
N GLN A 57 -17.04 7.60 6.74
CA GLN A 57 -17.92 7.69 5.57
C GLN A 57 -17.25 8.40 4.40
N PHE A 58 -16.52 9.48 4.67
CA PHE A 58 -15.75 10.21 3.66
C PHE A 58 -14.69 9.31 3.03
N ALA A 59 -13.89 8.61 3.85
CA ALA A 59 -12.89 7.66 3.36
C ALA A 59 -13.52 6.53 2.53
N ILE A 60 -14.64 5.96 2.99
CA ILE A 60 -15.37 4.92 2.25
C ILE A 60 -15.86 5.47 0.90
N HIS A 61 -16.42 6.68 0.86
CA HIS A 61 -16.90 7.28 -0.38
C HIS A 61 -15.77 7.45 -1.40
N ALA A 62 -14.62 8.00 -0.96
CA ALA A 62 -13.44 8.17 -1.81
C ALA A 62 -12.92 6.82 -2.35
N ILE A 63 -12.88 5.77 -1.51
CA ILE A 63 -12.46 4.43 -1.92
C ILE A 63 -13.41 3.85 -2.97
N ARG A 64 -14.73 4.02 -2.80
CA ARG A 64 -15.72 3.54 -3.77
C ARG A 64 -15.60 4.25 -5.11
N GLU A 65 -15.48 5.57 -5.09
CA GLU A 65 -15.31 6.38 -6.31
C GLU A 65 -14.04 5.97 -7.08
N ALA A 66 -12.92 5.82 -6.38
CA ALA A 66 -11.68 5.33 -6.98
C ALA A 66 -11.84 3.90 -7.52
N GLY A 67 -12.47 3.01 -6.74
CA GLY A 67 -12.72 1.63 -7.13
C GLY A 67 -13.57 1.49 -8.39
N GLU A 68 -14.58 2.34 -8.58
CA GLU A 68 -15.36 2.38 -9.82
C GLU A 68 -14.57 2.99 -10.98
N LYS A 69 -13.89 4.12 -10.75
CA LYS A 69 -13.12 4.83 -11.77
C LYS A 69 -12.01 3.96 -12.37
N HIS A 70 -11.32 3.18 -11.54
CA HIS A 70 -10.19 2.33 -11.93
C HIS A 70 -10.58 0.86 -12.13
N ALA A 71 -11.87 0.52 -12.11
CA ALA A 71 -12.32 -0.87 -12.12
C ALA A 71 -11.82 -1.69 -13.33
N ARG A 72 -11.76 -1.06 -14.51
CA ARG A 72 -11.30 -1.69 -15.76
C ARG A 72 -9.79 -1.88 -15.77
N GLU A 73 -9.05 -0.84 -15.42
CA GLU A 73 -7.58 -0.88 -15.32
C GLU A 73 -7.11 -2.01 -14.38
N LEU A 74 -7.72 -2.10 -13.19
CA LEU A 74 -7.43 -3.17 -12.23
C LEU A 74 -7.81 -4.56 -12.76
N ALA A 75 -8.88 -4.67 -13.55
CA ALA A 75 -9.30 -5.93 -14.15
C ALA A 75 -8.32 -6.40 -15.23
N GLU A 76 -7.85 -5.49 -16.08
CA GLU A 76 -6.86 -5.76 -17.12
C GLU A 76 -5.52 -6.15 -16.50
N LEU A 77 -5.04 -5.39 -15.50
CA LEU A 77 -3.81 -5.71 -14.76
C LEU A 77 -3.89 -7.09 -14.10
N ALA A 78 -5.00 -7.40 -13.44
CA ALA A 78 -5.15 -8.68 -12.77
C ALA A 78 -5.18 -9.87 -13.75
N VAL A 79 -5.69 -9.72 -14.97
CA VAL A 79 -5.61 -10.77 -15.99
C VAL A 79 -4.21 -10.86 -16.58
N SER A 80 -3.56 -9.72 -16.87
CA SER A 80 -2.23 -9.72 -17.47
C SER A 80 -1.16 -10.30 -16.53
N GLU A 81 -1.26 -10.02 -15.24
CA GLU A 81 -0.32 -10.51 -14.22
C GLU A 81 -0.53 -11.99 -13.89
N THR A 82 -1.79 -12.43 -13.74
CA THR A 82 -2.11 -13.78 -13.25
C THR A 82 -2.44 -14.80 -14.34
N GLY A 83 -2.81 -14.34 -15.54
CA GLY A 83 -3.35 -15.19 -16.61
C GLY A 83 -4.73 -15.79 -16.33
N MET A 84 -5.40 -15.42 -15.23
CA MET A 84 -6.64 -16.08 -14.78
C MET A 84 -7.90 -15.25 -15.02
N GLY A 85 -8.92 -15.90 -15.62
CA GLY A 85 -10.26 -15.34 -15.78
C GLY A 85 -10.38 -14.34 -16.94
N ARG A 86 -11.56 -13.75 -17.12
CA ARG A 86 -11.83 -12.75 -18.16
C ARG A 86 -11.84 -11.34 -17.55
N VAL A 87 -11.38 -10.36 -18.32
CA VAL A 87 -11.37 -8.94 -17.90
C VAL A 87 -12.78 -8.49 -17.51
N GLU A 88 -13.78 -8.80 -18.32
CA GLU A 88 -15.17 -8.38 -18.06
C GLU A 88 -15.75 -8.97 -16.76
N ASP A 89 -15.41 -10.21 -16.42
CA ASP A 89 -15.83 -10.83 -15.15
C ASP A 89 -15.15 -10.14 -13.96
N LYS A 90 -13.88 -9.74 -14.09
CA LYS A 90 -13.16 -9.00 -13.05
C LYS A 90 -13.65 -7.55 -12.93
N LEU A 91 -13.98 -6.90 -14.04
CA LEU A 91 -14.59 -5.57 -14.06
C LEU A 91 -15.92 -5.59 -13.31
N ALA A 92 -16.81 -6.54 -13.64
CA ALA A 92 -18.09 -6.69 -12.96
C ALA A 92 -17.90 -6.93 -11.45
N LYS A 93 -16.91 -7.75 -11.05
CA LYS A 93 -16.55 -7.96 -9.64
C LYS A 93 -16.10 -6.67 -8.95
N ASN A 94 -15.18 -5.92 -9.55
CA ASN A 94 -14.66 -4.67 -8.99
C ASN A 94 -15.77 -3.63 -8.80
N VAL A 95 -16.63 -3.44 -9.81
CA VAL A 95 -17.79 -2.53 -9.73
C VAL A 95 -18.79 -3.00 -8.67
N ALA A 96 -19.10 -4.30 -8.62
CA ALA A 96 -19.99 -4.87 -7.62
C ALA A 96 -19.45 -4.69 -6.19
N GLN A 97 -18.14 -4.83 -5.99
CA GLN A 97 -17.51 -4.60 -4.68
C GLN A 97 -17.53 -3.12 -4.28
N ALA A 98 -17.21 -2.20 -5.21
CA ALA A 98 -17.25 -0.77 -4.94
C ALA A 98 -18.66 -0.30 -4.56
N ARG A 99 -19.70 -0.79 -5.24
CA ARG A 99 -21.10 -0.38 -4.98
C ARG A 99 -21.76 -1.16 -3.84
N GLY A 100 -21.49 -2.46 -3.78
CA GLY A 100 -22.27 -3.42 -3.00
C GLY A 100 -21.73 -3.71 -1.60
N THR A 101 -20.48 -3.34 -1.29
CA THR A 101 -19.90 -3.59 0.04
C THR A 101 -20.65 -2.76 1.09
N PRO A 102 -21.36 -3.35 2.07
CA PRO A 102 -22.09 -2.60 3.07
C PRO A 102 -21.14 -1.72 3.89
N ALA A 103 -21.43 -0.42 3.96
CA ALA A 103 -20.84 0.44 4.98
C ALA A 103 -21.67 0.34 6.28
N TRP A 104 -21.14 0.82 7.40
CA TRP A 104 -21.82 0.81 8.71
C TRP A 104 -23.29 1.30 8.70
N ASN A 105 -23.70 2.13 7.74
CA ASN A 105 -25.08 2.63 7.61
C ASN A 105 -25.97 1.84 6.62
N ALA A 106 -25.48 0.83 5.92
CA ALA A 106 -26.24 0.12 4.88
C ALA A 106 -27.26 -0.90 5.44
N SER A 107 -27.33 -1.08 6.76
CA SER A 107 -28.20 -2.05 7.43
C SER A 107 -29.61 -1.53 7.79
N ARG A 108 -30.02 -0.33 7.35
CA ARG A 108 -31.39 0.18 7.60
C ARG A 108 -32.38 0.07 6.44
N ARG A 109 -32.04 -0.65 5.36
CA ARG A 109 -32.91 -0.82 4.18
C ARG A 109 -33.40 -2.26 4.00
N ARG A 110 -33.80 -2.94 5.07
CA ARG A 110 -34.59 -4.18 5.02
C ARG A 110 -35.41 -4.36 6.29
N TYR A 111 -36.47 -3.57 6.44
CA TYR A 111 -37.73 -3.89 7.11
C TYR A 111 -38.82 -3.03 6.47
#